data_AF-B5YJB7-F1
#
_entry.id   AF-B5YJB7-F1
#
_cell.length_a   1.000
_cell.length_b   1.000
_cell.length_c   1.000
_cell.angle_alpha   90.00
_cell.angle_beta   90.00
_cell.angle_gamma   90.00
#
_symmetry.space_group_name_H-M   'P 1'
#
loop_
_entity.id
_entity.type
_entity.pdbx_description
1 polymer ?
#
loop_
_entity_poly.entity_id
_entity_poly.type
_entity_poly.pdbx_seq_one_letter_code
_entity_poly.pdbx_strand_id
1 'polypeptide(L)'
;MKNHFIDESDKPLVSIITPTYNQAKFLAETIESVLKQDYKNIEYIIIDGGSTDGTLDILKKYSDKVFWISEKDKGQVDAINKGLKIAKGSILAYLNSDDTYYTENAVSLAVEYLINNSHIGIVYGKSVYVDEKGQIIGYYNSYEFDYEKIFSECLNPVPQPSTFIKREVFEKIGFFDDKLCYAMDLDFWLRAGLFFQFGYLPEILSTFRLHSESKSVACIAKAAPEIIYIYKKIFRNPNLPNDLKNKEKEIMARVYLYSAEQYFSGNSWKEARKNFIKALRLNVKVLKLKQYIKFIFSLMPIIFKPFWGIIKKTHAK
;
A
#
# COMPACT_ATOMS: atom_id res chain seq x y z
N MET A 1 -8.22 11.65 -35.01
CA MET A 1 -8.61 11.14 -33.67
C MET A 1 -9.90 10.37 -33.85
N LYS A 2 -9.89 9.04 -33.77
CA LYS A 2 -11.11 8.23 -33.82
C LYS A 2 -11.61 8.07 -32.39
N ASN A 3 -12.68 8.78 -32.03
CA ASN A 3 -13.45 8.47 -30.83
C ASN A 3 -14.06 7.09 -31.02
N HIS A 4 -13.42 6.05 -30.50
CA HIS A 4 -14.08 4.77 -30.28
C HIS A 4 -15.01 4.98 -29.09
N PHE A 5 -16.29 5.17 -29.38
CA PHE A 5 -17.32 4.98 -28.37
C PHE A 5 -17.31 3.50 -28.02
N ILE A 6 -16.72 3.16 -26.87
CA ILE A 6 -16.84 1.83 -26.28
C ILE A 6 -18.30 1.72 -25.83
N ASP A 7 -19.04 0.76 -26.37
CA ASP A 7 -20.39 0.47 -25.90
C ASP A 7 -20.34 0.13 -24.40
N GLU A 8 -21.36 0.51 -23.64
CA GLU A 8 -21.38 0.23 -22.18
C GLU A 8 -21.29 -1.27 -21.88
N SER A 9 -21.69 -2.12 -22.83
CA SER A 9 -21.57 -3.57 -22.77
C SER A 9 -20.13 -4.11 -22.92
N ASP A 10 -19.20 -3.32 -23.48
CA ASP A 10 -17.80 -3.67 -23.72
C ASP A 10 -16.84 -3.14 -22.63
N LYS A 11 -17.36 -2.40 -21.65
CA LYS A 11 -16.57 -1.85 -20.55
C LYS A 11 -16.06 -2.98 -19.62
N PRO A 12 -14.75 -3.08 -19.32
CA PRO A 12 -14.20 -4.10 -18.42
C PRO A 12 -14.85 -4.10 -17.03
N LEU A 13 -15.29 -5.26 -16.52
CA LEU A 13 -15.76 -5.34 -15.14
C LEU A 13 -14.61 -5.03 -14.17
N VAL A 14 -14.83 -4.10 -13.25
CA VAL A 14 -13.89 -3.77 -12.16
C VAL A 14 -14.40 -4.40 -10.87
N SER A 15 -13.63 -5.29 -10.25
CA SER A 15 -13.93 -5.77 -8.90
C SER A 15 -13.15 -4.99 -7.86
N ILE A 16 -13.86 -4.42 -6.90
CA ILE A 16 -13.28 -3.66 -5.80
C ILE A 16 -13.51 -4.45 -4.52
N ILE A 17 -12.42 -4.72 -3.79
CA ILE A 17 -12.46 -5.48 -2.54
C ILE A 17 -12.22 -4.54 -1.37
N THR A 18 -13.11 -4.52 -0.38
CA THR A 18 -12.86 -3.81 0.89
C THR A 18 -12.74 -4.82 2.03
N PRO A 19 -11.55 -4.99 2.63
CA PRO A 19 -11.43 -5.65 3.92
C PRO A 19 -11.95 -4.72 5.02
N THR A 20 -12.67 -5.27 6.00
CA THR A 20 -13.11 -4.50 7.17
C THR A 20 -13.03 -5.33 8.44
N TYR A 21 -12.64 -4.70 9.55
CA TYR A 21 -12.68 -5.30 10.88
C TYR A 21 -12.74 -4.20 11.95
N ASN A 22 -13.88 -4.09 12.62
CA ASN A 22 -14.21 -3.04 13.58
C ASN A 22 -13.95 -1.63 13.04
N GLN A 23 -14.54 -1.32 11.88
CA GLN A 23 -14.37 -0.04 11.17
C GLN A 23 -15.71 0.66 10.90
N ALA A 24 -16.71 0.45 11.77
CA ALA A 24 -18.05 1.04 11.61
C ALA A 24 -18.01 2.57 11.49
N LYS A 25 -17.01 3.22 12.10
CA LYS A 25 -16.79 4.66 12.05
C LYS A 25 -16.57 5.20 10.63
N PHE A 26 -15.89 4.45 9.75
CA PHE A 26 -15.47 4.94 8.43
C PHE A 26 -16.12 4.18 7.27
N LEU A 27 -16.54 2.93 7.50
CA LEU A 27 -16.99 2.02 6.45
C LEU A 27 -18.10 2.60 5.57
N ALA A 28 -19.06 3.33 6.14
CA ALA A 28 -20.14 3.94 5.35
C ALA A 28 -19.61 4.97 4.35
N GLU A 29 -18.61 5.76 4.72
CA GLU A 29 -17.97 6.75 3.84
C GLU A 29 -17.21 6.05 2.69
N THR A 30 -16.46 4.99 3.01
CA THR A 30 -15.78 4.16 2.01
C THR A 30 -16.78 3.56 1.01
N ILE A 31 -17.85 2.94 1.49
CA ILE A 31 -18.89 2.32 0.65
C ILE A 31 -19.48 3.36 -0.30
N GLU A 32 -19.89 4.51 0.22
CA GLU A 32 -20.46 5.60 -0.56
C GLU A 32 -19.49 6.12 -1.62
N SER A 33 -18.18 6.19 -1.33
CA SER A 33 -17.19 6.63 -2.31
C SER A 33 -17.06 5.69 -3.53
N VAL A 34 -17.30 4.39 -3.32
CA VAL A 34 -17.31 3.38 -4.40
C VAL A 34 -18.64 3.43 -5.16
N LEU A 35 -19.77 3.51 -4.46
CA LEU A 35 -21.09 3.54 -5.08
C LEU A 35 -21.36 4.82 -5.90
N LYS A 36 -20.69 5.92 -5.56
CA LYS A 36 -20.78 7.19 -6.29
C LYS A 36 -19.93 7.26 -7.55
N GLN A 37 -19.14 6.23 -7.86
CA GLN A 37 -18.32 6.24 -9.07
C GLN A 37 -19.20 6.36 -10.33
N ASP A 38 -18.72 7.14 -11.30
CA ASP A 38 -19.35 7.33 -12.61
C ASP A 38 -19.27 6.05 -13.46
N TYR A 39 -18.27 5.22 -13.21
CA TYR A 39 -18.08 3.92 -13.82
C TYR A 39 -19.07 2.90 -13.26
N LYS A 40 -20.00 2.41 -14.09
CA LYS A 40 -21.13 1.57 -13.63
C LYS A 40 -20.84 0.06 -13.60
N ASN A 41 -19.86 -0.42 -14.34
CA ASN A 41 -19.53 -1.85 -14.38
C ASN A 41 -18.60 -2.25 -13.23
N ILE A 42 -19.10 -2.12 -11.99
CA ILE A 42 -18.35 -2.42 -10.76
C ILE A 42 -18.99 -3.61 -10.04
N GLU A 43 -18.18 -4.60 -9.70
CA GLU A 43 -18.50 -5.62 -8.69
C GLU A 43 -17.88 -5.17 -7.36
N TYR A 44 -18.71 -4.89 -6.36
CA TYR A 44 -18.22 -4.46 -5.05
C TYR A 44 -18.36 -5.56 -4.00
N ILE A 45 -17.22 -5.97 -3.44
CA ILE A 45 -17.08 -7.09 -2.50
C ILE A 45 -16.51 -6.58 -1.19
N ILE A 46 -17.20 -6.84 -0.08
CA ILE A 46 -16.71 -6.52 1.27
C ILE A 46 -16.49 -7.80 2.07
N ILE A 47 -15.30 -7.96 2.62
CA ILE A 47 -14.95 -9.10 3.46
C ILE A 47 -14.71 -8.59 4.88
N ASP A 48 -15.65 -8.88 5.77
CA ASP A 48 -15.62 -8.54 7.18
C ASP A 48 -14.96 -9.65 8.01
N GLY A 49 -13.96 -9.28 8.81
CA GLY A 49 -13.17 -10.18 9.68
C GLY A 49 -13.88 -10.62 10.96
N GLY A 50 -15.21 -10.52 11.03
CA GLY A 50 -16.02 -10.84 12.20
C GLY A 50 -16.13 -9.66 13.18
N SER A 51 -16.55 -8.50 12.67
CA SER A 51 -16.68 -7.27 13.47
C SER A 51 -17.76 -7.33 14.54
N THR A 52 -17.61 -6.50 15.58
CA THR A 52 -18.54 -6.39 16.71
C THR A 52 -18.96 -4.95 17.03
N ASP A 53 -18.60 -3.98 16.20
CA ASP A 53 -18.71 -2.54 16.48
C ASP A 53 -19.86 -1.82 15.71
N GLY A 54 -20.82 -2.60 15.18
CA GLY A 54 -21.91 -2.07 14.35
C GLY A 54 -21.64 -2.14 12.84
N THR A 55 -20.47 -2.61 12.42
CA THR A 55 -20.12 -2.86 11.01
C THR A 55 -21.19 -3.66 10.27
N LEU A 56 -21.70 -4.75 10.86
CA LEU A 56 -22.72 -5.59 10.23
C LEU A 56 -24.04 -4.84 9.96
N ASP A 57 -24.41 -3.88 10.82
CA ASP A 57 -25.63 -3.10 10.63
C ASP A 57 -25.47 -2.07 9.50
N ILE A 58 -24.24 -1.60 9.24
CA ILE A 58 -23.91 -0.81 8.06
C ILE A 58 -24.00 -1.70 6.81
N LEU A 59 -23.38 -2.89 6.81
CA LEU A 59 -23.42 -3.80 5.66
C LEU A 59 -24.84 -4.23 5.27
N LYS A 60 -25.71 -4.48 6.26
CA LYS A 60 -27.13 -4.79 6.02
C LYS A 60 -27.86 -3.66 5.28
N LYS A 61 -27.51 -2.39 5.53
CA LYS A 61 -28.12 -1.23 4.84
C LYS A 61 -27.76 -1.13 3.36
N TYR A 62 -26.66 -1.77 2.94
CA TYR A 62 -26.15 -1.73 1.57
C TYR A 62 -26.22 -3.08 0.84
N SER A 63 -26.94 -4.07 1.39
CA SER A 63 -26.95 -5.44 0.87
C SER A 63 -27.58 -5.59 -0.52
N ASP A 64 -28.34 -4.59 -0.97
CA ASP A 64 -28.89 -4.49 -2.32
C ASP A 64 -27.85 -4.02 -3.36
N LYS A 65 -26.77 -3.37 -2.90
CA LYS A 65 -25.74 -2.76 -3.77
C LYS A 65 -24.37 -3.42 -3.66
N VAL A 66 -24.14 -4.18 -2.59
CA VAL A 66 -22.81 -4.70 -2.24
C VAL A 66 -22.91 -6.15 -1.82
N PHE A 67 -22.01 -6.98 -2.34
CA PHE A 67 -21.83 -8.34 -1.87
C PHE A 67 -20.90 -8.34 -0.66
N TRP A 68 -21.27 -9.05 0.42
CA TRP A 68 -20.41 -9.11 1.60
C TRP A 68 -20.43 -10.48 2.29
N ILE A 69 -19.32 -10.80 2.95
CA ILE A 69 -19.15 -11.98 3.80
C ILE A 69 -18.64 -11.48 5.16
N SER A 70 -19.19 -11.99 6.26
CA SER A 70 -18.71 -11.73 7.62
C SER A 70 -18.33 -13.04 8.29
N GLU A 71 -17.05 -13.21 8.55
CA GLU A 71 -16.50 -14.38 9.24
C GLU A 71 -15.14 -14.04 9.87
N LYS A 72 -14.74 -14.78 10.89
CA LYS A 72 -13.42 -14.58 11.51
C LYS A 72 -12.30 -14.83 10.49
N ASP A 73 -11.37 -13.88 10.39
CA ASP A 73 -10.22 -13.96 9.49
C ASP A 73 -8.88 -14.09 10.23
N LYS A 74 -7.79 -14.11 9.46
CA LYS A 74 -6.40 -14.06 9.97
C LYS A 74 -5.78 -12.67 9.81
N GLY A 75 -6.63 -11.63 9.70
CA GLY A 75 -6.26 -10.25 9.40
C GLY A 75 -6.48 -9.88 7.93
N GLN A 76 -6.22 -8.60 7.62
CA GLN A 76 -6.59 -7.96 6.34
C GLN A 76 -6.17 -8.72 5.08
N VAL A 77 -5.02 -9.41 5.09
CA VAL A 77 -4.51 -10.10 3.90
C VAL A 77 -5.38 -11.30 3.56
N ASP A 78 -5.89 -12.00 4.58
CA ASP A 78 -6.82 -13.10 4.40
C ASP A 78 -8.14 -12.58 3.81
N ALA A 79 -8.67 -11.49 4.36
CA ALA A 79 -9.87 -10.84 3.85
C ALA A 79 -9.73 -10.38 2.39
N ILE A 80 -8.65 -9.66 2.05
CA ILE A 80 -8.36 -9.21 0.69
C ILE A 80 -8.23 -10.40 -0.26
N ASN A 81 -7.43 -11.41 0.10
CA ASN A 81 -7.22 -12.58 -0.74
C ASN A 81 -8.49 -13.40 -0.95
N LYS A 82 -9.36 -13.51 0.06
CA LYS A 82 -10.69 -14.13 -0.08
C LYS A 82 -11.54 -13.37 -1.11
N GLY A 83 -11.61 -12.05 -0.98
CA GLY A 83 -12.33 -11.20 -1.94
C GLY A 83 -11.79 -11.33 -3.37
N LEU A 84 -10.47 -11.28 -3.54
CA LEU A 84 -9.83 -11.40 -4.85
C LEU A 84 -10.06 -12.76 -5.53
N LYS A 85 -10.18 -13.84 -4.75
CA LYS A 85 -10.44 -15.18 -5.28
C LYS A 85 -11.86 -15.34 -5.84
N ILE A 86 -12.84 -14.64 -5.27
CA ILE A 86 -14.24 -14.70 -5.72
C ILE A 86 -14.59 -13.60 -6.72
N ALA A 87 -13.76 -12.57 -6.82
CA ALA A 87 -13.90 -11.47 -7.77
C ALA A 87 -13.92 -11.96 -9.21
N LYS A 88 -14.75 -11.34 -10.06
CA LYS A 88 -14.97 -11.70 -11.47
C LYS A 88 -14.42 -10.69 -12.48
N GLY A 89 -14.08 -9.49 -12.03
CA GLY A 89 -13.63 -8.38 -12.86
C GLY A 89 -12.29 -8.64 -13.54
N SER A 90 -12.13 -8.18 -14.78
CA SER A 90 -10.82 -8.23 -15.46
C SER A 90 -9.83 -7.19 -14.91
N ILE A 91 -10.34 -6.19 -14.20
CA ILE A 91 -9.56 -5.24 -13.39
C ILE A 91 -9.94 -5.45 -11.92
N LEU A 92 -8.93 -5.47 -11.06
CA LEU A 92 -9.03 -5.72 -9.63
C LEU A 92 -8.44 -4.53 -8.87
N ALA A 93 -9.12 -4.13 -7.80
CA ALA A 93 -8.62 -3.14 -6.84
C ALA A 93 -9.01 -3.57 -5.43
N TYR A 94 -8.31 -3.04 -4.43
CA TYR A 94 -8.79 -3.11 -3.07
C TYR A 94 -8.69 -1.74 -2.39
N LEU A 95 -9.64 -1.44 -1.52
CA LEU A 95 -9.75 -0.16 -0.84
C LEU A 95 -10.04 -0.44 0.64
N ASN A 96 -9.16 0.00 1.54
CA ASN A 96 -9.37 -0.21 2.97
C ASN A 96 -10.64 0.49 3.45
N SER A 97 -11.28 -0.06 4.48
CA SER A 97 -12.55 0.43 5.03
C SER A 97 -12.49 1.81 5.70
N ASP A 98 -11.31 2.41 5.77
CA ASP A 98 -11.03 3.76 6.26
C ASP A 98 -10.59 4.74 5.16
N ASP A 99 -10.36 4.26 3.93
CA ASP A 99 -9.96 5.06 2.77
C ASP A 99 -11.17 5.34 1.84
N THR A 100 -11.04 6.31 0.93
CA THR A 100 -12.09 6.65 -0.05
C THR A 100 -11.52 6.94 -1.42
N TYR A 101 -12.31 6.77 -2.48
CA TYR A 101 -12.01 7.43 -3.75
C TYR A 101 -12.27 8.93 -3.64
N TYR A 102 -11.35 9.73 -4.16
CA TYR A 102 -11.34 11.19 -4.00
C TYR A 102 -12.35 11.89 -4.91
N THR A 103 -12.49 11.40 -6.14
CA THR A 103 -13.46 11.90 -7.13
C THR A 103 -14.39 10.79 -7.59
N GLU A 104 -15.54 11.16 -8.15
CA GLU A 104 -16.51 10.21 -8.73
C GLU A 104 -15.98 9.56 -10.02
N ASN A 105 -14.91 10.07 -10.63
CA ASN A 105 -14.32 9.53 -11.86
C ASN A 105 -12.99 8.77 -11.63
N ALA A 106 -12.65 8.42 -10.38
CA ALA A 106 -11.38 7.76 -10.09
C ALA A 106 -11.27 6.39 -10.80
N VAL A 107 -12.34 5.60 -10.80
CA VAL A 107 -12.39 4.29 -11.46
C VAL A 107 -12.37 4.43 -12.98
N SER A 108 -13.18 5.34 -13.56
CA SER A 108 -13.22 5.54 -15.02
C SER A 108 -11.86 5.99 -15.56
N LEU A 109 -11.19 6.94 -14.90
CA LEU A 109 -9.84 7.38 -15.27
C LEU A 109 -8.83 6.22 -15.30
N ALA A 110 -8.86 5.36 -14.29
CA ALA A 110 -7.96 4.20 -14.21
C ALA A 110 -8.26 3.16 -15.31
N VAL A 111 -9.53 2.87 -15.56
CA VAL A 111 -9.96 1.94 -16.62
C VAL A 111 -9.55 2.47 -17.99
N GLU A 112 -9.84 3.74 -18.29
CA GLU A 112 -9.48 4.39 -19.55
C GLU A 112 -7.96 4.35 -19.78
N TYR A 113 -7.17 4.58 -18.72
CA TYR A 113 -5.72 4.48 -18.80
C TYR A 113 -5.27 3.06 -19.19
N LEU A 114 -5.80 2.02 -18.54
CA LEU A 114 -5.44 0.63 -18.82
C LEU A 114 -5.87 0.15 -20.20
N ILE A 115 -7.01 0.63 -20.71
CA ILE A 115 -7.48 0.34 -22.07
C ILE A 115 -6.56 0.98 -23.10
N ASN A 116 -6.22 2.25 -22.91
CA ASN A 116 -5.36 2.99 -23.84
C ASN A 116 -3.88 2.53 -23.79
N ASN A 117 -3.49 1.83 -22.72
CA ASN A 117 -2.12 1.34 -22.51
C ASN A 117 -2.13 -0.17 -22.21
N SER A 118 -2.47 -0.98 -23.21
CA SER A 118 -2.66 -2.43 -23.04
C SER A 118 -1.42 -3.19 -22.51
N HIS A 119 -0.21 -2.64 -22.64
CA HIS A 119 1.04 -3.19 -22.11
C HIS A 119 1.25 -2.95 -20.59
N ILE A 120 0.46 -2.07 -19.98
CA ILE A 120 0.52 -1.77 -18.55
C ILE A 120 -0.31 -2.81 -17.78
N GLY A 121 0.29 -3.42 -16.76
CA GLY A 121 -0.40 -4.37 -15.89
C GLY A 121 -1.08 -3.73 -14.69
N ILE A 122 -0.51 -2.62 -14.19
CA ILE A 122 -1.00 -1.90 -13.00
C ILE A 122 -1.01 -0.41 -13.30
N VAL A 123 -2.12 0.28 -13.06
CA VAL A 123 -2.16 1.74 -13.04
C VAL A 123 -2.33 2.23 -11.62
N TYR A 124 -1.68 3.34 -11.29
CA TYR A 124 -1.91 4.04 -10.05
C TYR A 124 -1.86 5.55 -10.22
N GLY A 125 -2.60 6.25 -9.36
CA GLY A 125 -2.56 7.70 -9.29
C GLY A 125 -1.99 8.23 -7.98
N LYS A 126 -2.17 9.54 -7.77
CA LYS A 126 -1.84 10.20 -6.50
C LYS A 126 -2.88 9.86 -5.43
N SER A 127 -2.48 10.03 -4.18
CA SER A 127 -3.38 9.98 -3.02
C SER A 127 -3.10 11.15 -2.08
N VAL A 128 -4.14 11.63 -1.41
CA VAL A 128 -4.00 12.67 -0.37
C VAL A 128 -4.12 12.04 1.01
N TYR A 129 -3.27 12.45 1.94
CA TYR A 129 -3.44 12.05 3.34
C TYR A 129 -4.57 12.85 3.96
N VAL A 130 -5.50 12.16 4.62
CA VAL A 130 -6.60 12.78 5.36
C VAL A 130 -6.59 12.38 6.82
N ASP A 131 -7.10 13.23 7.70
CA ASP A 131 -7.28 12.91 9.12
C ASP A 131 -8.58 12.11 9.38
N GLU A 132 -8.88 11.83 10.66
CA GLU A 132 -10.11 11.16 11.08
C GLU A 132 -11.41 11.88 10.66
N LYS A 133 -11.34 13.16 10.31
CA LYS A 133 -12.48 13.99 9.88
C LYS A 133 -12.52 14.19 8.35
N GLY A 134 -11.58 13.58 7.61
CA GLY A 134 -11.48 13.72 6.17
C GLY A 134 -10.78 15.01 5.71
N GLN A 135 -10.14 15.76 6.62
CA GLN A 135 -9.40 16.98 6.22
C GLN A 135 -8.05 16.59 5.64
N ILE A 136 -7.68 17.22 4.52
CA ILE A 136 -6.37 17.00 3.88
C ILE A 136 -5.26 17.50 4.80
N ILE A 137 -4.33 16.61 5.14
CA ILE A 137 -3.16 16.86 5.99
C ILE A 137 -1.83 16.63 5.28
N GLY A 138 -1.86 16.25 4.00
CA GLY A 138 -0.68 16.09 3.18
C GLY A 138 -0.94 15.35 1.89
N TYR A 139 0.13 15.09 1.14
CA TYR A 139 0.09 14.40 -0.14
C TYR A 139 1.02 13.18 -0.09
N TYR A 140 0.54 12.05 -0.61
CA TYR A 140 1.41 10.90 -0.83
C TYR A 140 2.39 11.23 -1.96
N ASN A 141 3.68 11.02 -1.72
CA ASN A 141 4.73 11.30 -2.70
C ASN A 141 4.73 10.24 -3.83
N SER A 142 3.86 10.46 -4.82
CA SER A 142 3.65 9.56 -5.96
C SER A 142 4.39 10.09 -7.19
N TYR A 143 5.07 9.20 -7.91
CA TYR A 143 5.83 9.49 -9.13
C TYR A 143 5.98 8.21 -9.95
N GLU A 144 6.53 8.29 -11.16
CA GLU A 144 6.66 7.15 -12.08
C GLU A 144 7.39 5.94 -11.47
N PHE A 145 6.93 4.75 -11.82
CA PHE A 145 7.47 3.51 -11.31
C PHE A 145 8.68 3.05 -12.13
N ASP A 146 9.87 3.29 -11.60
CA ASP A 146 11.13 2.72 -12.11
C ASP A 146 11.56 1.57 -11.19
N TYR A 147 11.50 0.34 -11.68
CA TYR A 147 11.78 -0.85 -10.88
C TYR A 147 13.20 -0.85 -10.31
N GLU A 148 14.23 -0.51 -11.11
CA GLU A 148 15.62 -0.55 -10.67
C GLU A 148 15.82 0.47 -9.54
N LYS A 149 15.33 1.69 -9.76
CA LYS A 149 15.41 2.77 -8.77
C LYS A 149 14.63 2.43 -7.50
N ILE A 150 13.39 1.97 -7.63
CA ILE A 150 12.52 1.64 -6.49
C ILE A 150 13.11 0.54 -5.64
N PHE A 151 13.52 -0.56 -6.27
CA PHE A 151 14.11 -1.68 -5.58
C PHE A 151 15.43 -1.28 -4.92
N SER A 152 16.34 -0.64 -5.66
CA SER A 152 17.69 -0.33 -5.16
C SER A 152 17.71 0.76 -4.09
N GLU A 153 16.81 1.74 -4.16
CA GLU A 153 16.74 2.86 -3.21
C GLU A 153 15.74 2.66 -2.07
N CYS A 154 15.03 1.53 -2.02
CA CYS A 154 14.01 1.25 -1.00
C CYS A 154 12.87 2.26 -0.98
N LEU A 155 12.35 2.59 -2.17
CA LEU A 155 11.29 3.58 -2.36
C LEU A 155 9.92 2.89 -2.47
N ASN A 156 8.85 3.65 -2.24
CA ASN A 156 7.47 3.18 -2.44
C ASN A 156 6.57 4.30 -2.97
N PRO A 157 6.61 4.60 -4.28
CA PRO A 157 5.82 5.69 -4.88
C PRO A 157 4.36 5.33 -5.13
N VAL A 158 3.94 4.09 -4.86
CA VAL A 158 2.62 3.59 -5.22
C VAL A 158 1.70 3.67 -4.00
N PRO A 159 0.80 4.67 -3.90
CA PRO A 159 -0.23 4.67 -2.89
C PRO A 159 -1.25 3.58 -3.20
N GLN A 160 -1.32 2.60 -2.31
CA GLN A 160 -2.23 1.47 -2.37
C GLN A 160 -3.69 1.83 -2.75
N PRO A 161 -4.37 2.79 -2.06
CA PRO A 161 -5.78 3.06 -2.34
C PRO A 161 -6.05 3.66 -3.74
N SER A 162 -5.01 4.10 -4.45
CA SER A 162 -5.11 4.61 -5.83
C SER A 162 -4.72 3.58 -6.89
N THR A 163 -4.72 2.28 -6.59
CA THR A 163 -4.22 1.24 -7.53
C THR A 163 -5.34 0.43 -8.17
N PHE A 164 -5.18 0.17 -9.47
CA PHE A 164 -6.05 -0.70 -10.26
C PHE A 164 -5.17 -1.66 -11.07
N ILE A 165 -5.45 -2.95 -10.97
CA ILE A 165 -4.54 -4.02 -11.37
C ILE A 165 -5.27 -4.96 -12.33
N LYS A 166 -4.70 -5.24 -13.50
CA LYS A 166 -5.26 -6.26 -14.39
C LYS A 166 -5.21 -7.64 -13.72
N ARG A 167 -6.26 -8.43 -13.91
CA ARG A 167 -6.36 -9.80 -13.37
C ARG A 167 -5.15 -10.67 -13.73
N GLU A 168 -4.64 -10.54 -14.96
CA GLU A 168 -3.47 -11.30 -15.44
C GLU A 168 -2.23 -11.12 -14.55
N VAL A 169 -2.11 -9.99 -13.84
CA VAL A 169 -1.02 -9.77 -12.89
C VAL A 169 -1.11 -10.76 -11.74
N PHE A 170 -2.30 -10.89 -11.12
CA PHE A 170 -2.54 -11.86 -10.05
C PHE A 170 -2.40 -13.30 -10.53
N GLU A 171 -2.84 -13.61 -11.74
CA GLU A 171 -2.67 -14.93 -12.35
C GLU A 171 -1.19 -15.28 -12.57
N LYS A 172 -0.37 -14.27 -12.92
CA LYS A 172 1.07 -14.44 -13.17
C LYS A 172 1.90 -14.56 -11.90
N ILE A 173 1.64 -13.72 -10.88
CA ILE A 173 2.53 -13.60 -9.70
C ILE A 173 1.92 -14.15 -8.41
N GLY A 174 0.64 -14.53 -8.44
CA GLY A 174 -0.13 -14.93 -7.26
C GLY A 174 -0.62 -13.74 -6.42
N PHE A 175 -1.41 -14.07 -5.39
CA PHE A 175 -2.03 -13.10 -4.48
C PHE A 175 -1.04 -12.48 -3.47
N PHE A 176 -1.55 -11.75 -2.48
CA PHE A 176 -0.74 -11.19 -1.39
C PHE A 176 -0.21 -12.29 -0.48
N ASP A 177 1.03 -12.13 0.03
CA ASP A 177 1.68 -13.09 0.94
C ASP A 177 1.03 -13.01 2.33
N ASP A 178 0.39 -14.10 2.76
CA ASP A 178 -0.36 -14.20 4.03
C ASP A 178 0.51 -14.12 5.28
N LYS A 179 1.85 -14.16 5.13
CA LYS A 179 2.81 -13.92 6.21
C LYS A 179 3.05 -12.44 6.48
N LEU A 180 2.54 -11.55 5.63
CA LEU A 180 2.70 -10.11 5.74
C LEU A 180 1.43 -9.48 6.31
N CYS A 181 1.58 -8.41 7.08
CA CYS A 181 0.48 -7.69 7.72
C CYS A 181 0.59 -6.18 7.59
N TYR A 182 1.78 -5.66 7.28
CA TYR A 182 2.12 -4.23 7.32
C TYR A 182 2.74 -3.72 6.02
N ALA A 183 3.48 -4.57 5.30
CA ALA A 183 4.19 -4.21 4.06
C ALA A 183 3.78 -5.09 2.86
N MET A 184 2.57 -5.65 2.88
CA MET A 184 2.09 -6.58 1.85
C MET A 184 2.04 -5.96 0.45
N ASP A 185 1.74 -4.66 0.35
CA ASP A 185 1.71 -3.95 -0.92
C ASP A 185 3.10 -3.83 -1.53
N LEU A 186 4.10 -3.51 -0.70
CA LEU A 186 5.48 -3.44 -1.15
C LEU A 186 5.96 -4.78 -1.72
N ASP A 187 5.60 -5.90 -1.06
CA ASP A 187 5.87 -7.24 -1.60
C ASP A 187 5.21 -7.43 -2.97
N PHE A 188 3.93 -7.06 -3.08
CA PHE A 188 3.18 -7.21 -4.32
C PHE A 188 3.77 -6.36 -5.44
N TRP A 189 4.07 -5.08 -5.19
CA TRP A 189 4.67 -4.17 -6.18
C TRP A 189 6.02 -4.68 -6.67
N LEU A 190 6.88 -5.14 -5.75
CA LEU A 190 8.22 -5.65 -6.11
C LEU A 190 8.17 -6.98 -6.85
N ARG A 191 7.16 -7.82 -6.60
CA ARG A 191 6.93 -9.03 -7.41
C ARG A 191 6.36 -8.70 -8.78
N ALA A 192 5.38 -7.81 -8.84
CA ALA A 192 4.73 -7.42 -10.10
C ALA A 192 5.69 -6.71 -11.05
N GLY A 193 6.54 -5.81 -10.52
CA GLY A 193 7.50 -5.04 -11.32
C GLY A 193 8.60 -5.87 -11.97
N LEU A 194 8.75 -7.16 -11.63
CA LEU A 194 9.61 -8.10 -12.35
C LEU A 194 9.03 -8.54 -13.71
N PHE A 195 7.72 -8.39 -13.91
CA PHE A 195 7.01 -8.94 -15.07
C PHE A 195 6.13 -7.93 -15.78
N PHE A 196 5.66 -6.90 -15.09
CA PHE A 196 4.68 -5.94 -15.61
C PHE A 196 5.18 -4.51 -15.46
N GLN A 197 4.84 -3.69 -16.44
CA GLN A 197 4.99 -2.25 -16.34
C GLN A 197 3.84 -1.64 -15.55
N PHE A 198 4.17 -0.56 -14.85
CA PHE A 198 3.24 0.23 -14.08
C PHE A 198 3.01 1.57 -14.79
N GLY A 199 1.74 1.96 -14.90
CA GLY A 199 1.33 3.25 -15.41
C GLY A 199 1.12 4.23 -14.27
N TYR A 200 1.70 5.43 -14.40
CA TYR A 200 1.44 6.52 -13.48
C TYR A 200 0.44 7.51 -14.11
N LEU A 201 -0.69 7.69 -13.43
CA LEU A 201 -1.71 8.67 -13.76
C LEU A 201 -1.58 9.85 -12.77
N PRO A 202 -1.14 11.06 -13.20
CA PRO A 202 -0.85 12.16 -12.29
C PRO A 202 -2.09 12.87 -11.69
N GLU A 203 -3.21 12.15 -11.54
CA GLU A 203 -4.47 12.59 -10.93
C GLU A 203 -4.61 12.08 -9.49
N ILE A 204 -5.35 12.80 -8.64
CA ILE A 204 -5.67 12.35 -7.28
C ILE A 204 -6.87 11.40 -7.36
N LEU A 205 -6.64 10.11 -7.10
CA LEU A 205 -7.69 9.10 -7.20
C LEU A 205 -8.31 8.73 -5.85
N SER A 206 -7.55 8.84 -4.76
CA SER A 206 -7.98 8.38 -3.45
C SER A 206 -7.55 9.28 -2.30
N THR A 207 -8.17 9.06 -1.16
CA THR A 207 -7.68 9.49 0.15
C THR A 207 -7.00 8.32 0.85
N PHE A 208 -5.99 8.62 1.66
CA PHE A 208 -5.36 7.70 2.59
C PHE A 208 -5.56 8.26 4.01
N ARG A 209 -6.39 7.62 4.81
CA ARG A 209 -6.69 8.08 6.17
C ARG A 209 -5.60 7.74 7.17
N LEU A 210 -5.13 8.75 7.89
CA LEU A 210 -4.18 8.60 8.99
C LEU A 210 -4.89 8.88 10.31
N HIS A 211 -4.98 7.85 11.15
CA HIS A 211 -5.57 7.93 12.47
C HIS A 211 -4.81 7.06 13.47
N SER A 212 -5.13 7.22 14.76
CA SER A 212 -4.35 6.59 15.84
C SER A 212 -4.32 5.05 15.79
N GLU A 213 -5.34 4.44 15.21
CA GLU A 213 -5.48 2.98 15.08
C GLU A 213 -5.03 2.45 13.71
N SER A 214 -4.77 3.31 12.73
CA SER A 214 -4.33 2.86 11.42
C SER A 214 -2.93 2.23 11.53
N LYS A 215 -2.70 1.12 10.84
CA LYS A 215 -1.44 0.37 10.93
C LYS A 215 -0.23 1.22 10.59
N SER A 216 -0.36 2.12 9.62
CA SER A 216 0.67 3.07 9.18
C SER A 216 1.15 3.99 10.31
N VAL A 217 0.29 4.28 11.30
CA VAL A 217 0.61 5.11 12.47
C VAL A 217 0.97 4.24 13.68
N ALA A 218 0.11 3.29 14.04
CA ALA A 218 0.22 2.51 15.27
C ALA A 218 1.34 1.46 15.24
N CYS A 219 1.67 0.94 14.05
CA CYS A 219 2.48 -0.28 13.90
C CYS A 219 3.75 -0.06 13.05
N ILE A 220 4.23 1.18 12.93
CA ILE A 220 5.37 1.55 12.08
C ILE A 220 6.62 0.65 12.29
N ALA A 221 6.96 0.32 13.55
CA ALA A 221 8.09 -0.55 13.86
C ALA A 221 7.88 -2.02 13.43
N LYS A 222 6.62 -2.47 13.33
CA LYS A 222 6.29 -3.85 12.94
C LYS A 222 6.44 -4.11 11.44
N ALA A 223 6.47 -3.06 10.61
CA ALA A 223 6.76 -3.18 9.18
C ALA A 223 8.23 -3.52 8.90
N ALA A 224 9.15 -3.09 9.77
CA ALA A 224 10.60 -3.27 9.59
C ALA A 224 11.05 -4.73 9.33
N PRO A 225 10.64 -5.75 10.13
CA PRO A 225 11.03 -7.13 9.85
C PRO A 225 10.41 -7.68 8.55
N GLU A 226 9.20 -7.24 8.19
CA GLU A 226 8.54 -7.61 6.93
C GLU A 226 9.31 -7.07 5.73
N ILE A 227 9.72 -5.79 5.76
CA ILE A 227 10.51 -5.18 4.69
C ILE A 227 11.81 -5.96 4.46
N ILE A 228 12.52 -6.35 5.52
CA ILE A 228 13.73 -7.19 5.42
C ILE A 228 13.41 -8.55 4.79
N TYR A 229 12.30 -9.18 5.19
CA TYR A 229 11.85 -10.46 4.63
C TYR A 229 11.53 -10.33 3.13
N ILE A 230 10.80 -9.30 2.74
CA ILE A 230 10.41 -9.02 1.34
C ILE A 230 11.65 -8.91 0.47
N TYR A 231 12.62 -8.09 0.85
CA TYR A 231 13.84 -7.93 0.07
C TYR A 231 14.63 -9.24 -0.05
N LYS A 232 14.78 -10.01 1.04
CA LYS A 232 15.42 -11.33 0.98
C LYS A 232 14.66 -12.32 0.10
N LYS A 233 13.34 -12.23 0.05
CA LYS A 233 12.49 -13.03 -0.84
C LYS A 233 12.71 -12.64 -2.30
N ILE A 234 12.74 -11.35 -2.62
CA ILE A 234 12.99 -10.85 -3.98
C ILE A 234 14.41 -11.17 -4.47
N PHE A 235 15.44 -11.06 -3.63
CA PHE A 235 16.81 -11.46 -4.00
C PHE A 235 16.94 -12.94 -4.38
N ARG A 236 16.06 -13.79 -3.85
CA ARG A 236 16.00 -15.22 -4.22
C ARG A 236 15.16 -15.49 -5.46
N ASN A 237 14.48 -14.48 -6.01
CA ASN A 237 13.67 -14.65 -7.21
C ASN A 237 14.59 -14.81 -8.43
N PRO A 238 14.44 -15.89 -9.22
CA PRO A 238 15.30 -16.11 -10.39
C PRO A 238 15.20 -14.99 -11.42
N ASN A 239 14.03 -14.32 -11.52
CA ASN A 239 13.77 -13.26 -12.49
C ASN A 239 14.35 -11.90 -12.10
N LEU A 240 14.93 -11.75 -10.89
CA LEU A 240 15.57 -10.50 -10.52
C LEU A 240 16.78 -10.23 -11.45
N PRO A 241 16.87 -9.04 -12.07
CA PRO A 241 17.98 -8.66 -12.95
C PRO A 241 19.36 -8.82 -12.28
N ASN A 242 20.36 -9.25 -13.06
CA ASN A 242 21.69 -9.60 -12.55
C ASN A 242 22.46 -8.38 -12.00
N ASP A 243 22.27 -7.21 -12.60
CA ASP A 243 22.78 -5.94 -12.12
C ASP A 243 22.27 -5.60 -10.70
N LEU A 244 20.99 -5.86 -10.43
CA LEU A 244 20.41 -5.72 -9.09
C LEU A 244 20.92 -6.79 -8.12
N LYS A 245 21.04 -8.06 -8.55
CA LYS A 245 21.65 -9.14 -7.75
C LYS A 245 23.08 -8.80 -7.34
N ASN A 246 23.88 -8.24 -8.26
CA ASN A 246 25.26 -7.84 -7.98
C ASN A 246 25.37 -6.71 -6.95
N LYS A 247 24.30 -5.91 -6.79
CA LYS A 247 24.19 -4.83 -5.80
C LYS A 247 23.57 -5.29 -4.46
N GLU A 248 23.34 -6.60 -4.23
CA GLU A 248 22.60 -7.10 -3.06
C GLU A 248 23.12 -6.54 -1.73
N LYS A 249 24.44 -6.53 -1.49
CA LYS A 249 25.01 -6.00 -0.24
C LYS A 249 24.68 -4.52 -0.02
N GLU A 250 24.74 -3.72 -1.08
CA GLU A 250 24.42 -2.30 -1.01
C GLU A 250 22.92 -2.07 -0.73
N ILE A 251 22.06 -2.73 -1.50
CA ILE A 251 20.61 -2.62 -1.39
C ILE A 251 20.17 -3.11 -0.01
N MET A 252 20.65 -4.27 0.43
CA MET A 252 20.35 -4.78 1.78
C MET A 252 20.85 -3.86 2.89
N ALA A 253 21.98 -3.16 2.70
CA ALA A 253 22.40 -2.14 3.66
C ALA A 253 21.37 -1.01 3.77
N ARG A 254 20.83 -0.52 2.63
CA ARG A 254 19.75 0.49 2.59
C ARG A 254 18.47 -0.03 3.24
N VAL A 255 18.09 -1.29 2.98
CA VAL A 255 16.92 -1.96 3.61
C VAL A 255 17.06 -1.98 5.13
N TYR A 256 18.23 -2.34 5.64
CA TYR A 256 18.49 -2.32 7.08
C TYR A 256 18.49 -0.90 7.66
N LEU A 257 19.00 0.10 6.93
CA LEU A 257 18.89 1.51 7.36
C LEU A 257 17.43 1.95 7.43
N TYR A 258 16.64 1.69 6.39
CA TYR A 258 15.22 2.02 6.36
C TYR A 258 14.48 1.36 7.52
N SER A 259 14.71 0.06 7.73
CA SER A 259 14.15 -0.69 8.86
C SER A 259 14.58 -0.13 10.22
N ALA A 260 15.83 0.32 10.34
CA ALA A 260 16.31 0.99 11.55
C ALA A 260 15.55 2.30 11.82
N GLU A 261 15.23 3.07 10.78
CA GLU A 261 14.41 4.28 10.90
C GLU A 261 12.97 3.97 11.33
N GLN A 262 12.36 2.91 10.81
CA GLN A 262 11.03 2.46 11.24
C GLN A 262 11.01 2.07 12.74
N TYR A 263 11.99 1.28 13.18
CA TYR A 263 12.17 0.95 14.59
C TYR A 263 12.43 2.18 15.45
N PHE A 264 13.22 3.14 14.97
CA PHE A 264 13.49 4.39 15.67
C PHE A 264 12.20 5.20 15.86
N SER A 265 11.40 5.37 14.80
CA SER A 265 10.14 6.10 14.83
C SER A 265 9.10 5.48 15.76
N GLY A 266 9.09 4.14 15.84
CA GLY A 266 8.27 3.35 16.76
C GLY A 266 8.93 3.07 18.13
N ASN A 267 9.93 3.87 18.54
CA ASN A 267 10.60 3.81 19.85
C ASN A 267 11.29 2.47 20.20
N SER A 268 11.52 1.60 19.22
CA SER A 268 12.20 0.31 19.35
C SER A 268 13.72 0.44 19.21
N TRP A 269 14.33 1.25 20.08
CA TRP A 269 15.73 1.70 19.95
C TRP A 269 16.79 0.59 19.88
N LYS A 270 16.57 -0.54 20.57
CA LYS A 270 17.50 -1.68 20.53
C LYS A 270 17.52 -2.33 19.15
N GLU A 271 16.36 -2.52 18.54
CA GLU A 271 16.25 -3.07 17.19
C GLU A 271 16.72 -2.06 16.14
N ALA A 272 16.45 -0.76 16.33
CA ALA A 272 17.01 0.29 15.48
C ALA A 272 18.55 0.20 15.42
N ARG A 273 19.23 0.14 16.58
CA ARG A 273 20.70 -0.01 16.66
C ARG A 273 21.22 -1.27 15.97
N LYS A 274 20.58 -2.42 16.21
CA LYS A 274 20.96 -3.68 15.57
C LYS A 274 20.92 -3.56 14.04
N ASN A 275 19.89 -2.93 13.49
CA ASN A 275 19.75 -2.76 12.05
C ASN A 275 20.73 -1.72 11.48
N PHE A 276 21.01 -0.62 12.19
CA PHE A 276 22.10 0.29 11.82
C PHE A 276 23.46 -0.43 11.74
N ILE A 277 23.80 -1.25 12.75
CA ILE A 277 25.05 -2.03 12.75
C ILE A 277 25.10 -3.02 11.59
N LYS A 278 23.99 -3.70 11.28
CA LYS A 278 23.90 -4.60 10.12
C LYS A 278 24.14 -3.85 8.81
N ALA A 279 23.53 -2.67 8.64
CA ALA A 279 23.76 -1.84 7.47
C ALA A 279 25.23 -1.44 7.31
N LEU A 280 25.86 -0.95 8.39
CA LEU A 280 27.28 -0.57 8.41
C LEU A 280 28.21 -1.72 8.02
N ARG A 281 27.92 -2.94 8.51
CA ARG A 281 28.68 -4.15 8.18
C ARG A 281 28.55 -4.57 6.72
N LEU A 282 27.42 -4.28 6.08
CA LEU A 282 27.19 -4.64 4.68
C LEU A 282 27.80 -3.61 3.73
N ASN A 283 27.56 -2.31 3.98
CA ASN A 283 28.12 -1.23 3.19
C ASN A 283 28.08 0.10 3.99
N VAL A 284 29.24 0.62 4.38
CA VAL A 284 29.33 1.90 5.12
C VAL A 284 28.97 3.12 4.26
N LYS A 285 29.12 3.02 2.93
CA LYS A 285 28.94 4.15 2.00
C LYS A 285 27.48 4.54 1.79
N VAL A 286 26.51 3.70 2.19
CA VAL A 286 25.08 4.01 2.01
C VAL A 286 24.52 4.98 3.06
N LEU A 287 25.26 5.27 4.14
CA LEU A 287 24.80 6.21 5.16
C LEU A 287 25.02 7.66 4.71
N LYS A 288 23.99 8.50 4.86
CA LYS A 288 24.13 9.96 4.79
C LYS A 288 24.25 10.53 6.22
N LEU A 289 24.68 11.79 6.33
CA LEU A 289 24.93 12.46 7.62
C LEU A 289 23.74 12.35 8.59
N LYS A 290 22.50 12.47 8.10
CA LYS A 290 21.28 12.34 8.89
C LYS A 290 21.14 10.95 9.56
N GLN A 291 21.55 9.87 8.88
CA GLN A 291 21.51 8.52 9.44
C GLN A 291 22.57 8.33 10.53
N TYR A 292 23.76 8.92 10.38
CA TYR A 292 24.78 8.91 11.45
C TYR A 292 24.27 9.61 12.70
N ILE A 293 23.61 10.77 12.55
CA ILE A 293 23.02 11.50 13.67
C ILE A 293 21.96 10.64 14.39
N LYS A 294 21.02 10.03 13.66
CA LYS A 294 20.01 9.13 14.24
C LYS A 294 20.64 7.92 14.96
N PHE A 295 21.70 7.36 14.38
CA PHE A 295 22.44 6.26 15.01
C PHE A 295 23.05 6.69 16.35
N ILE A 296 23.72 7.84 16.40
CA ILE A 296 24.29 8.40 17.64
C ILE A 296 23.20 8.64 18.68
N PHE A 297 22.07 9.25 18.30
CA PHE A 297 20.93 9.44 19.21
C PHE A 297 20.36 8.13 19.74
N SER A 298 20.35 7.07 18.92
CA SER A 298 19.88 5.75 19.36
C SER A 298 20.77 5.13 20.46
N LEU A 299 22.02 5.58 20.59
CA LEU A 299 22.97 5.16 21.64
C LEU A 299 22.79 5.94 22.96
N MET A 300 22.11 7.09 22.94
CA MET A 300 21.96 7.92 24.14
C MET A 300 21.07 7.25 25.21
N PRO A 301 21.36 7.46 26.51
CA PRO A 301 20.51 7.03 27.61
C PRO A 301 19.07 7.57 27.48
N ILE A 302 18.10 6.85 28.01
CA ILE A 302 16.66 7.19 27.92
C ILE A 302 16.36 8.60 28.45
N ILE A 303 17.14 9.07 29.41
CA ILE A 303 16.99 10.37 30.08
C ILE A 303 17.17 11.56 29.12
N PHE A 304 17.91 11.41 28.02
CA PHE A 304 18.12 12.47 27.02
C PHE A 304 17.09 12.45 25.87
N LYS A 305 16.18 11.47 25.85
CA LYS A 305 15.21 11.24 24.77
C LYS A 305 13.95 12.14 24.76
N PRO A 306 13.52 12.81 25.85
CA PRO A 306 12.36 13.71 25.82
C PRO A 306 12.50 14.90 24.86
N PHE A 307 13.73 15.34 24.57
CA PHE A 307 13.98 16.48 23.65
C PHE A 307 13.64 16.18 22.18
N TRP A 308 13.51 14.90 21.80
CA TRP A 308 13.27 14.53 20.39
C TRP A 308 11.78 14.52 20.00
N GLY A 309 10.86 14.37 20.97
CA GLY A 309 9.41 14.44 20.72
C GLY A 309 8.94 15.81 20.23
N ILE A 310 9.69 16.87 20.57
CA ILE A 310 9.44 18.25 20.15
C ILE A 310 9.77 18.46 18.66
N ILE A 311 10.70 17.66 18.10
CA ILE A 311 11.14 17.76 16.69
C ILE A 311 10.18 17.00 15.75
N LYS A 312 9.33 16.09 16.25
CA LYS A 312 8.31 15.40 15.40
C LYS A 312 7.28 16.36 14.78
N LYS A 313 7.04 17.54 15.36
CA LYS A 313 6.06 18.52 14.84
C LYS A 313 6.52 19.28 13.59
N THR A 314 7.77 19.13 13.15
CA THR A 314 8.30 19.87 11.97
C THR A 314 8.43 19.02 10.71
N HIS A 315 7.97 17.76 10.70
CA HIS A 315 8.08 16.86 9.53
C HIS A 315 6.74 16.43 8.91
N ALA A 316 5.65 17.12 9.25
CA ALA A 316 4.37 17.05 8.55
C ALA A 316 4.12 18.34 7.73
N LYS A 317 5.10 18.73 6.91
CA LYS A 317 4.96 19.76 5.89
C LYS A 317 5.55 19.26 4.58
#